data_AF-A0A1C5WN78-F1
#
_entry.id   AF-A0A1C5WN78-F1
#
_cell.length_a   1.000
_cell.length_b   1.000
_cell.length_c   1.000
_cell.angle_alpha   90.00
_cell.angle_beta   90.00
_cell.angle_gamma   90.00
#
_symmetry.space_group_name_H-M   'P 1'
#
loop_
_entity.id
_entity.type
_entity.pdbx_description
1 polymer ?
#
loop_
_entity_poly.entity_id
_entity_poly.type
_entity_poly.pdbx_seq_one_letter_code
_entity_poly.pdbx_strand_id
1 'polypeptide(L)'
;MPQFLKFILYSLLPGFFINSYICVRFCAGILTPSRIFFSKNRIRFFLSFMIPITAAGMSKYWFPSMGSWLIQLTVLLLTILYFSDPLKKKISTFLILICILAVSENIAATFALPIYTLIHHEESFRYNLLYTSGEMLFLIIIDFFVALLFIKKLVPLIRNYSHSIQLTTIAELLFPVQASSLLVGILLYRKNSPWLKWLIILYWFLNLLCCLIIARAFHNISVREKKHELLVQQMSFLQKQLEYTTEMEQEYRSVRKWNHDMENHLFSLNYLIRAKKYHEADAYLETILSELPPEKRTL
;
A
#
# COMPACT_ATOMS: atom_id res chain seq x y z
N MET A 1 16.60 -36.58 23.57
CA MET A 1 15.55 -35.93 22.75
C MET A 1 15.85 -36.23 21.29
N PRO A 2 14.96 -36.90 20.54
CA PRO A 2 15.25 -37.32 19.17
C PRO A 2 15.52 -36.08 18.29
N GLN A 3 16.48 -36.18 17.35
CA GLN A 3 16.90 -35.08 16.47
C GLN A 3 15.72 -34.42 15.74
N PHE A 4 14.70 -35.21 15.43
CA PHE A 4 13.42 -34.77 14.88
C PHE A 4 12.67 -33.76 15.78
N LEU A 5 12.60 -34.04 17.08
CA LEU A 5 11.91 -33.17 18.04
C LEU A 5 12.69 -31.87 18.28
N LYS A 6 14.03 -31.94 18.23
CA LYS A 6 14.87 -30.73 18.23
C LYS A 6 14.63 -29.89 16.97
N PHE A 7 14.55 -30.50 15.80
CA PHE A 7 14.28 -29.74 14.57
C PHE A 7 12.90 -29.06 14.59
N ILE A 8 11.85 -29.78 15.00
CA ILE A 8 10.50 -29.19 15.10
C ILE A 8 10.48 -28.02 16.09
N LEU A 9 11.07 -28.20 17.27
CA LEU A 9 10.98 -27.21 18.35
C LEU A 9 11.88 -25.98 18.09
N TYR A 10 13.07 -26.19 17.51
CA TYR A 10 14.07 -25.14 17.38
C TYR A 10 14.06 -24.44 16.01
N SER A 11 13.51 -25.00 14.93
CA SER A 11 13.52 -24.31 13.62
C SER A 11 12.13 -24.05 13.03
N LEU A 12 11.26 -25.05 13.03
CA LEU A 12 9.94 -24.97 12.39
C LEU A 12 8.99 -24.07 13.19
N LEU A 13 8.87 -24.29 14.50
CA LEU A 13 7.97 -23.52 15.36
C LEU A 13 8.31 -22.02 15.39
N PRO A 14 9.59 -21.61 15.57
CA PRO A 14 9.98 -20.20 15.50
C PRO A 14 9.78 -19.60 14.11
N GLY A 15 10.10 -20.33 13.04
CA GLY A 15 9.91 -19.87 11.66
C GLY A 15 8.44 -19.64 11.29
N PHE A 16 7.54 -20.54 11.70
CA PHE A 16 6.09 -20.34 11.50
C PHE A 16 5.54 -19.25 12.41
N PHE A 17 6.11 -19.08 13.60
CA PHE A 17 5.74 -17.99 14.50
C PHE A 17 6.04 -16.62 13.86
N ILE A 18 7.25 -16.49 13.33
CA ILE A 18 7.72 -15.28 12.67
C ILE A 18 6.89 -14.96 11.42
N ASN A 19 6.68 -15.96 10.55
CA ASN A 19 5.91 -15.77 9.32
C ASN A 19 4.45 -15.36 9.61
N SER A 20 3.80 -16.00 10.58
CA SER A 20 2.42 -15.65 10.92
C SER A 20 2.34 -14.26 11.56
N TYR A 21 3.34 -13.85 12.36
CA TYR A 21 3.42 -12.49 12.90
C TYR A 21 3.55 -11.43 11.80
N ILE A 22 4.45 -11.66 10.84
CA ILE A 22 4.66 -10.79 9.68
C ILE A 22 3.36 -10.66 8.87
N CYS A 23 2.72 -11.79 8.52
CA CYS A 23 1.46 -11.81 7.79
C CYS A 23 0.37 -11.01 8.51
N VAL A 24 0.20 -11.23 9.82
CA VAL A 24 -0.81 -10.52 10.64
C VAL A 24 -0.54 -9.03 10.67
N ARG A 25 0.71 -8.59 10.91
CA ARG A 25 1.06 -7.17 11.00
C ARG A 25 0.94 -6.45 9.68
N PHE A 26 1.33 -7.09 8.58
CA PHE A 26 1.25 -6.52 7.24
C PHE A 26 -0.20 -6.43 6.77
N CYS A 27 -0.95 -7.54 6.84
CA CYS A 27 -2.33 -7.57 6.36
C CYS A 27 -3.24 -6.66 7.20
N ALA A 28 -3.13 -6.67 8.54
CA ALA A 28 -3.93 -5.77 9.38
C ALA A 28 -3.54 -4.28 9.26
N GLY A 29 -2.34 -3.99 8.74
CA GLY A 29 -1.91 -2.62 8.47
C GLY A 29 -2.49 -2.01 7.20
N ILE A 30 -2.86 -2.84 6.22
CA ILE A 30 -3.28 -2.43 4.87
C ILE A 30 -4.77 -2.74 4.61
N LEU A 31 -5.25 -3.88 5.08
CA LEU A 31 -6.60 -4.36 4.88
C LEU A 31 -7.46 -4.10 6.11
N THR A 32 -8.72 -3.77 5.86
CA THR A 32 -9.75 -3.62 6.88
C THR A 32 -10.16 -5.00 7.41
N PRO A 33 -9.95 -5.25 8.71
CA PRO A 33 -10.29 -6.54 9.30
C PRO A 33 -11.80 -6.75 9.33
N SER A 34 -12.25 -7.97 9.03
CA SER A 34 -13.67 -8.30 9.16
C SER A 34 -14.09 -8.31 10.64
N ARG A 35 -15.20 -7.62 10.96
CA ARG A 35 -15.73 -7.54 12.33
C ARG A 35 -16.14 -8.90 12.91
N ILE A 36 -16.40 -9.89 12.05
CA ILE A 36 -16.82 -11.24 12.43
C ILE A 36 -15.68 -12.01 13.11
N PHE A 37 -14.43 -11.83 12.66
CA PHE A 37 -13.27 -12.54 13.21
C PHE A 37 -12.40 -11.70 14.15
N PHE A 38 -12.43 -10.36 14.03
CA PHE A 38 -11.77 -9.45 14.98
C PHE A 38 -12.61 -9.25 16.26
N SER A 39 -12.89 -10.35 16.99
CA SER A 39 -13.29 -10.20 18.39
C SER A 39 -12.10 -9.63 19.19
N LYS A 40 -12.37 -8.90 20.29
CA LYS A 40 -11.45 -8.07 21.10
C LYS A 40 -10.05 -8.65 21.45
N ASN A 41 -9.75 -9.92 21.17
CA ASN A 41 -8.50 -10.59 21.53
C ASN A 41 -7.56 -10.78 20.33
N ARG A 42 -6.55 -9.90 20.21
CA ARG A 42 -5.45 -9.99 19.21
C ARG A 42 -4.73 -11.36 19.22
N ILE A 43 -4.72 -12.05 20.36
CA ILE A 43 -4.12 -13.38 20.54
C ILE A 43 -4.89 -14.45 19.76
N ARG A 44 -6.23 -14.40 19.74
CA ARG A 44 -7.05 -15.37 18.99
C ARG A 44 -6.85 -15.23 17.47
N PHE A 45 -6.73 -14.00 16.98
CA PHE A 45 -6.44 -13.72 15.58
C PHE A 45 -5.07 -14.27 15.16
N PHE A 46 -4.06 -14.05 16.00
CA PHE A 46 -2.70 -14.58 15.79
C PHE A 46 -2.68 -16.11 15.78
N LEU A 47 -3.33 -16.77 16.75
CA LEU A 47 -3.47 -18.22 16.80
C LEU A 47 -4.20 -18.77 15.56
N SER A 48 -5.16 -18.01 15.03
CA SER A 48 -5.90 -18.38 13.83
C SER A 48 -5.08 -18.34 12.53
N PHE A 49 -4.00 -17.54 12.50
CA PHE A 49 -3.00 -17.58 11.42
C PHE A 49 -1.95 -18.67 11.67
N MET A 50 -1.57 -18.89 12.94
CA MET A 50 -0.56 -19.90 13.31
C MET A 50 -0.98 -21.32 13.00
N ILE A 51 -2.20 -21.70 13.38
CA ILE A 51 -2.63 -23.11 13.31
C ILE A 51 -2.66 -23.61 11.85
N PRO A 52 -3.20 -22.85 10.87
CA PRO A 52 -3.18 -23.27 9.48
C PRO A 52 -1.77 -23.23 8.85
N ILE A 53 -0.94 -22.23 9.21
CA ILE A 53 0.43 -22.10 8.67
C ILE A 53 1.33 -23.23 9.19
N THR A 54 1.21 -23.59 10.47
CA THR A 54 1.93 -24.72 11.07
C THR A 54 1.45 -26.05 10.50
N ALA A 55 0.14 -26.24 10.29
CA ALA A 55 -0.41 -27.43 9.64
C ALA A 55 0.06 -27.58 8.18
N ALA A 56 0.02 -26.50 7.39
CA ALA A 56 0.59 -26.48 6.03
C ALA A 56 2.11 -26.70 6.05
N GLY A 57 2.79 -26.18 7.07
CA GLY A 57 4.21 -26.40 7.32
C GLY A 57 4.57 -27.86 7.59
N MET A 58 3.77 -28.56 8.39
CA MET A 58 3.94 -29.99 8.63
C MET A 58 3.70 -30.82 7.37
N SER A 59 2.83 -30.37 6.46
CA SER A 59 2.63 -31.04 5.17
C SER A 59 3.88 -31.03 4.28
N LYS A 60 4.79 -30.06 4.45
CA LYS A 60 6.10 -30.01 3.75
C LYS A 60 7.02 -31.17 4.14
N TYR A 61 6.85 -31.73 5.33
CA TYR A 61 7.59 -32.93 5.75
C TYR A 61 7.14 -34.17 4.98
N TRP A 62 5.83 -34.28 4.71
CA TRP A 62 5.24 -35.41 3.99
C TRP A 62 5.32 -35.25 2.46
N PHE A 63 5.25 -34.01 1.97
CA PHE A 63 5.31 -33.66 0.55
C PHE A 63 6.33 -32.54 0.31
N PRO A 64 7.64 -32.86 0.18
CA PRO A 64 8.71 -31.88 0.08
C PRO A 64 8.60 -30.93 -1.11
N SER A 65 8.07 -31.42 -2.25
CA SER A 65 7.91 -30.64 -3.49
C SER A 65 6.69 -29.71 -3.47
N MET A 66 5.62 -30.09 -2.77
CA MET A 66 4.34 -29.37 -2.76
C MET A 66 4.12 -28.53 -1.50
N GLY A 67 4.90 -28.76 -0.44
CA GLY A 67 4.71 -28.10 0.85
C GLY A 67 4.81 -26.57 0.80
N SER A 68 5.73 -26.01 0.02
CA SER A 68 5.85 -24.55 -0.12
C SER A 68 4.62 -23.92 -0.81
N TRP A 69 4.05 -24.61 -1.80
CA TRP A 69 2.82 -24.18 -2.46
C TRP A 69 1.61 -24.24 -1.53
N LEU A 70 1.53 -25.29 -0.69
CA LEU A 70 0.47 -25.43 0.30
C LEU A 70 0.51 -24.30 1.35
N ILE A 71 1.70 -23.87 1.78
CA ILE A 71 1.86 -22.74 2.70
C ILE A 71 1.36 -21.44 2.04
N GLN A 72 1.76 -21.18 0.79
CA GLN A 72 1.33 -19.98 0.06
C GLN A 72 -0.18 -19.96 -0.20
N LEU A 73 -0.77 -21.10 -0.56
CA LEU A 73 -2.21 -21.25 -0.78
C LEU A 73 -2.98 -21.04 0.52
N THR A 74 -2.46 -21.57 1.64
CA THR A 74 -3.04 -21.34 2.96
C THR A 74 -3.02 -19.86 3.31
N VAL A 75 -1.89 -19.16 3.12
CA VAL A 75 -1.80 -17.71 3.37
C VAL A 75 -2.78 -16.93 2.49
N LEU A 76 -2.91 -17.29 1.20
CA LEU A 76 -3.89 -16.67 0.30
C LEU A 76 -5.32 -16.85 0.83
N LEU A 77 -5.68 -18.07 1.19
CA LEU A 77 -7.01 -18.41 1.70
C LEU A 77 -7.33 -17.63 2.98
N LEU A 78 -6.36 -17.49 3.90
CA LEU A 78 -6.49 -16.65 5.09
C LEU A 78 -6.69 -15.17 4.73
N THR A 79 -5.93 -14.61 3.78
CA THR A 79 -6.14 -13.20 3.36
C THR A 79 -7.50 -12.95 2.72
N ILE A 80 -8.08 -13.95 2.06
CA ILE A 80 -9.42 -13.83 1.45
C ILE A 80 -10.52 -13.89 2.51
N LEU A 81 -10.41 -14.82 3.47
CA LEU A 81 -11.44 -15.08 4.49
C LEU A 81 -11.47 -14.03 5.61
N TYR A 82 -10.32 -13.54 6.08
CA TYR A 82 -10.27 -12.70 7.28
C TYR A 82 -10.56 -11.21 7.06
N PHE A 83 -10.45 -10.71 5.82
CA PHE A 83 -10.55 -9.28 5.51
C PHE A 83 -11.81 -8.95 4.70
N SER A 84 -12.35 -7.74 4.85
CA SER A 84 -13.62 -7.34 4.19
C SER A 84 -13.44 -6.56 2.89
N ASP A 85 -12.21 -6.20 2.53
CA ASP A 85 -11.89 -5.44 1.31
C ASP A 85 -12.24 -6.15 -0.01
N PRO A 86 -12.35 -5.41 -1.14
CA PRO A 86 -12.56 -5.99 -2.46
C PRO A 86 -11.42 -6.95 -2.87
N LEU A 87 -11.77 -7.98 -3.65
CA LEU A 87 -10.84 -9.06 -4.06
C LEU A 87 -9.56 -8.53 -4.73
N LYS A 88 -9.68 -7.48 -5.57
CA LYS A 88 -8.52 -6.87 -6.24
C LYS A 88 -7.47 -6.36 -5.25
N LYS A 89 -7.91 -5.73 -4.16
CA LYS A 89 -7.03 -5.19 -3.11
C LYS A 89 -6.42 -6.30 -2.24
N LYS A 90 -7.20 -7.35 -1.96
CA LYS A 90 -6.72 -8.54 -1.23
C LYS A 90 -5.61 -9.26 -1.98
N ILE A 91 -5.83 -9.56 -3.27
CA ILE A 91 -4.85 -10.24 -4.13
C ILE A 91 -3.59 -9.38 -4.29
N SER A 92 -3.74 -8.07 -4.52
CA SER A 92 -2.60 -7.14 -4.58
C SER A 92 -1.79 -7.13 -3.29
N THR A 93 -2.44 -7.13 -2.13
CA THR A 93 -1.76 -7.13 -0.82
C THR A 93 -1.03 -8.45 -0.59
N PHE A 94 -1.64 -9.58 -0.95
CA PHE A 94 -1.02 -10.90 -0.90
C PHE A 94 0.22 -11.01 -1.79
N LEU A 95 0.15 -10.51 -3.04
CA LEU A 95 1.30 -10.52 -3.96
C LEU A 95 2.47 -9.69 -3.41
N ILE A 96 2.19 -8.51 -2.84
CA ILE A 96 3.22 -7.68 -2.23
C ILE A 96 3.82 -8.38 -0.99
N LEU A 97 3.00 -9.03 -0.16
CA LEU A 97 3.47 -9.78 0.99
C LEU A 97 4.45 -10.90 0.61
N ILE A 98 4.13 -11.68 -0.43
CA ILE A 98 5.03 -12.71 -0.95
C ILE A 98 6.33 -12.10 -1.45
N CYS A 99 6.28 -10.96 -2.14
CA CYS A 99 7.50 -10.29 -2.59
C CYS A 99 8.40 -9.88 -1.43
N ILE A 100 7.82 -9.32 -0.36
CA ILE A 100 8.59 -8.89 0.81
C ILE A 100 9.27 -10.09 1.47
N LEU A 101 8.53 -11.18 1.67
CA LEU A 101 9.07 -12.40 2.27
C LEU A 101 10.18 -13.02 1.41
N ALA A 102 10.01 -13.03 0.09
CA ALA A 102 11.02 -13.57 -0.80
C ALA A 102 12.26 -12.65 -0.93
N VAL A 103 12.09 -11.32 -0.85
CA VAL A 103 13.21 -10.37 -0.78
C VAL A 103 13.97 -10.52 0.54
N SER A 104 13.27 -10.64 1.66
CA SER A 104 13.90 -10.81 2.97
C SER A 104 14.67 -12.12 3.04
N GLU A 105 14.11 -13.21 2.51
CA GLU A 105 14.76 -14.52 2.45
C GLU A 105 16.02 -14.48 1.58
N ASN A 106 15.98 -13.82 0.42
CA ASN A 106 17.16 -13.65 -0.44
C ASN A 106 18.26 -12.82 0.23
N ILE A 107 17.89 -11.73 0.90
CA ILE A 107 18.86 -10.89 1.63
C ILE A 107 19.49 -11.71 2.77
N ALA A 108 18.68 -12.42 3.57
CA ALA A 108 19.15 -13.26 4.65
C ALA A 108 20.09 -14.37 4.15
N ALA A 109 19.72 -15.05 3.05
CA ALA A 109 20.55 -16.06 2.41
C ALA A 109 21.89 -15.48 1.91
N THR A 110 21.86 -14.29 1.29
CA THR A 110 23.06 -13.60 0.78
C THR A 110 24.03 -13.25 1.90
N PHE A 111 23.55 -12.87 3.09
CA PHE A 111 24.41 -12.59 4.24
C PHE A 111 24.91 -13.86 4.94
N ALA A 112 24.10 -14.92 5.01
CA ALA A 112 24.47 -16.14 5.71
C ALA A 112 25.42 -17.06 4.92
N LEU A 113 25.28 -17.12 3.59
CA LEU A 113 26.11 -17.96 2.72
C LEU A 113 27.63 -17.70 2.87
N PRO A 114 28.11 -16.44 2.84
CA PRO A 114 29.53 -16.12 3.05
C PRO A 114 29.99 -16.44 4.47
N ILE A 115 29.16 -16.17 5.48
CA ILE A 115 29.51 -16.44 6.88
C ILE A 115 29.69 -17.95 7.08
N TYR A 116 28.78 -18.75 6.55
CA TYR A 116 28.86 -20.21 6.61
C TYR A 116 30.09 -20.76 5.88
N THR A 117 30.37 -20.26 4.67
CA THR A 117 31.55 -20.69 3.90
C THR A 117 32.89 -20.27 4.54
N LEU A 118 32.90 -19.18 5.30
CA LEU A 118 34.07 -18.73 6.07
C LEU A 118 34.32 -19.61 7.31
N ILE A 119 33.26 -20.09 7.96
CA ILE A 119 33.35 -20.89 9.20
C ILE A 119 33.63 -22.38 8.92
N HIS A 120 33.16 -22.93 7.79
CA HIS A 120 33.22 -24.37 7.50
C HIS A 120 34.12 -24.77 6.32
N HIS A 121 35.16 -23.98 6.04
CA HIS A 121 36.23 -24.23 5.05
C HIS A 121 36.02 -25.47 4.12
N GLU A 122 35.51 -25.20 2.93
CA GLU A 122 35.48 -26.08 1.74
C GLU A 122 34.63 -27.36 1.73
N GLU A 123 33.86 -27.72 2.75
CA GLU A 123 32.90 -28.81 2.57
C GLU A 123 31.68 -28.36 1.74
N SER A 124 31.54 -28.99 0.56
CA SER A 124 30.50 -28.75 -0.44
C SER A 124 29.15 -28.42 0.18
N PHE A 125 28.57 -27.29 -0.22
CA PHE A 125 27.26 -26.79 0.22
C PHE A 125 26.17 -27.84 0.00
N ARG A 126 25.96 -28.72 0.97
CA ARG A 126 24.87 -29.69 0.98
C ARG A 126 23.68 -29.02 1.64
N TYR A 127 22.64 -28.71 0.87
CA TYR A 127 21.35 -28.24 1.39
C TYR A 127 20.80 -29.16 2.51
N ASN A 128 21.13 -30.45 2.43
CA ASN A 128 20.73 -31.45 3.45
C ASN A 128 21.47 -31.34 4.79
N LEU A 129 22.49 -30.49 4.92
CA LEU A 129 23.30 -30.36 6.13
C LEU A 129 23.26 -28.97 6.79
N LEU A 130 22.31 -28.11 6.41
CA LEU A 130 21.97 -26.87 7.13
C LEU A 130 21.21 -27.17 8.46
N TYR A 131 21.44 -28.33 9.07
CA TYR A 131 20.61 -28.88 10.15
C TYR A 131 21.29 -28.89 11.52
N THR A 132 22.28 -28.01 11.74
CA THR A 132 22.56 -27.53 13.09
C THR A 132 21.51 -26.49 13.46
N SER A 133 20.71 -26.77 14.50
CA SER A 133 19.55 -25.95 14.89
C SER A 133 19.86 -24.47 15.12
N GLY A 134 21.12 -24.12 15.41
CA GLY A 134 21.55 -22.73 15.65
C GLY A 134 21.66 -21.87 14.39
N GLU A 135 22.14 -22.41 13.27
CA GLU A 135 22.38 -21.62 12.04
C GLU A 135 21.07 -21.29 11.33
N MET A 136 20.13 -22.24 11.31
CA MET A 136 18.76 -22.00 10.83
C MET A 136 18.05 -20.97 11.70
N LEU A 137 18.25 -21.00 13.02
CA LEU A 137 17.71 -19.96 13.90
C LEU A 137 18.31 -18.59 13.59
N PHE A 138 19.61 -18.50 13.35
CA PHE A 138 20.28 -17.26 13.00
C PHE A 138 19.75 -16.68 11.67
N LEU A 139 19.58 -17.53 10.65
CA LEU A 139 18.96 -17.19 9.38
C LEU A 139 17.53 -16.65 9.55
N ILE A 140 16.70 -17.36 10.32
CA ILE A 140 15.31 -16.99 10.60
C ILE A 140 15.23 -15.64 11.36
N ILE A 141 16.18 -15.37 12.25
CA ILE A 141 16.24 -14.10 13.00
C ILE A 141 16.60 -12.94 12.07
N ILE A 142 17.61 -13.09 11.20
CA ILE A 142 17.97 -12.04 10.23
C ILE A 142 16.80 -11.77 9.28
N ASP A 143 16.19 -12.82 8.73
CA ASP A 143 15.03 -12.72 7.86
C ASP A 143 13.88 -11.96 8.53
N PHE A 144 13.58 -12.27 9.81
CA PHE A 144 12.57 -11.55 10.59
C PHE A 144 12.84 -10.05 10.71
N PHE A 145 14.07 -9.65 11.05
CA PHE A 145 14.42 -8.23 11.21
C PHE A 145 14.34 -7.49 9.88
N VAL A 146 14.84 -8.10 8.80
CA VAL A 146 14.78 -7.51 7.45
C VAL A 146 13.33 -7.34 7.01
N ALA A 147 12.49 -8.38 7.15
CA ALA A 147 11.06 -8.30 6.82
C ALA A 147 10.35 -7.22 7.64
N LEU A 148 10.65 -7.09 8.94
CA LEU A 148 10.03 -6.09 9.82
C LEU A 148 10.38 -4.65 9.43
N LEU A 149 11.62 -4.40 8.98
CA LEU A 149 12.04 -3.10 8.45
C LEU A 149 11.25 -2.73 7.18
N PHE A 150 11.07 -3.69 6.27
CA PHE A 150 10.26 -3.49 5.06
C PHE A 150 8.81 -3.18 5.40
N ILE A 151 8.19 -3.96 6.29
CA ILE A 151 6.79 -3.77 6.71
C ILE A 151 6.60 -2.38 7.34
N LYS A 152 7.51 -1.95 8.23
CA LYS A 152 7.40 -0.63 8.89
C LYS A 152 7.37 0.53 7.89
N LYS A 153 8.11 0.40 6.78
CA LYS A 153 8.19 1.45 5.74
C LYS A 153 7.11 1.32 4.67
N LEU A 154 6.73 0.09 4.29
CA LEU A 154 5.76 -0.18 3.22
C LEU A 154 4.29 -0.06 3.65
N VAL A 155 3.94 -0.50 4.86
CA VAL A 155 2.56 -0.44 5.35
C VAL A 155 1.96 0.98 5.31
N PRO A 156 2.63 2.03 5.83
CA PRO A 156 2.08 3.39 5.75
C PRO A 156 1.97 3.88 4.30
N LEU A 157 2.93 3.53 3.44
CA LEU A 157 2.94 3.87 2.02
C LEU A 157 1.73 3.24 1.30
N ILE A 158 1.51 1.93 1.47
CA ILE A 158 0.44 1.21 0.77
C ILE A 158 -0.95 1.60 1.29
N ARG A 159 -1.09 1.87 2.59
CA ARG A 159 -2.38 2.26 3.19
C ARG A 159 -2.93 3.53 2.54
N ASN A 160 -2.08 4.48 2.20
CA ASN A 160 -2.48 5.74 1.55
C ASN A 160 -2.76 5.57 0.05
N TYR A 161 -2.15 4.55 -0.61
CA TYR A 161 -2.23 4.33 -2.06
C TYR A 161 -2.98 3.06 -2.50
N SER A 162 -3.76 2.47 -1.60
CA SER A 162 -4.58 1.26 -1.82
C SER A 162 -5.38 1.25 -3.14
N HIS A 163 -5.80 2.43 -3.63
CA HIS A 163 -6.60 2.59 -4.84
C HIS A 163 -5.79 2.68 -6.16
N SER A 164 -4.47 2.92 -6.09
CA SER A 164 -3.63 3.26 -7.26
C SER A 164 -2.58 2.19 -7.62
N ILE A 165 -2.53 1.06 -6.90
CA ILE A 165 -1.54 0.01 -7.15
C ILE A 165 -1.79 -0.59 -8.55
N GLN A 166 -0.95 -0.23 -9.51
CA GLN A 166 -0.95 -0.79 -10.86
C GLN A 166 -0.29 -2.17 -10.82
N LEU A 167 -0.87 -3.13 -11.55
CA LEU A 167 -0.33 -4.50 -11.63
C LEU A 167 1.14 -4.53 -12.12
N THR A 168 1.53 -3.54 -12.91
CA THR A 168 2.89 -3.38 -13.45
C THR A 168 3.94 -3.12 -12.38
N THR A 169 3.62 -2.33 -11.35
CA THR A 169 4.55 -2.07 -10.23
C THR A 169 4.71 -3.29 -9.32
N ILE A 170 3.71 -4.18 -9.28
CA ILE A 170 3.80 -5.47 -8.59
C ILE A 170 4.60 -6.47 -9.43
N ALA A 171 4.42 -6.49 -10.76
CA ALA A 171 5.18 -7.34 -11.68
C ALA A 171 6.68 -6.98 -11.70
N GLU A 172 7.01 -5.68 -11.68
CA GLU A 172 8.39 -5.18 -11.55
C GLU A 172 9.05 -5.59 -10.21
N LEU A 173 8.26 -5.84 -9.16
CA LEU A 173 8.74 -6.32 -7.87
C LEU A 173 8.89 -7.85 -7.83
N LEU A 174 7.99 -8.58 -8.50
CA LEU A 174 7.97 -10.05 -8.55
C LEU A 174 9.08 -10.62 -9.44
N PHE A 175 9.33 -10.01 -10.60
CA PHE A 175 10.22 -10.55 -11.63
C PHE A 175 11.69 -10.70 -11.18
N PRO A 176 12.31 -9.70 -10.51
CA PRO A 176 13.70 -9.81 -10.07
C PRO A 176 13.86 -10.88 -8.97
N VAL A 177 12.86 -10.99 -8.10
CA VAL A 177 12.87 -11.90 -6.96
C VAL A 177 12.76 -13.35 -7.42
N GLN A 178 11.88 -13.64 -8.39
CA GLN A 178 11.77 -14.96 -9.01
C GLN A 178 13.02 -15.32 -9.83
N ALA A 179 13.64 -14.35 -10.52
CA ALA A 179 14.89 -14.59 -11.23
C ALA A 179 16.04 -14.94 -10.27
N SER A 180 16.13 -14.26 -9.12
CA SER A 180 17.16 -14.53 -8.10
C SER A 180 17.01 -15.91 -7.44
N SER A 181 15.78 -16.34 -7.13
CA SER A 181 15.51 -17.63 -6.50
C SER A 181 15.77 -18.82 -7.44
N LEU A 182 15.47 -18.68 -8.73
CA LEU A 182 15.81 -19.67 -9.74
C LEU A 182 17.33 -19.87 -9.87
N LEU A 183 18.10 -18.78 -9.79
CA LEU A 183 19.56 -18.82 -9.84
C LEU A 183 20.17 -19.48 -8.61
N VAL A 184 19.60 -19.24 -7.42
CA VAL A 184 19.95 -19.99 -6.20
C VAL A 184 19.69 -21.48 -6.42
N GLY A 185 18.51 -21.87 -6.93
CA GLY A 185 18.22 -23.27 -7.23
C GLY A 185 19.24 -23.95 -8.15
N ILE A 186 19.71 -23.23 -9.18
CA ILE A 186 20.73 -23.72 -10.14
C ILE A 186 22.11 -23.84 -9.47
N LEU A 187 22.50 -22.85 -8.66
CA LEU A 187 23.74 -22.84 -7.90
C LEU A 187 23.85 -24.05 -6.95
N LEU A 188 22.73 -24.41 -6.32
CA LEU A 188 22.65 -25.47 -5.32
C LEU A 188 22.60 -26.87 -5.92
N TYR A 189 22.03 -27.01 -7.11
CA TYR A 189 22.00 -28.29 -7.82
C TYR A 189 23.37 -28.70 -8.36
N ARG A 190 24.27 -27.72 -8.58
CA ARG A 190 25.57 -27.98 -9.21
C ARG A 190 26.63 -28.43 -8.20
N LYS A 191 26.77 -29.74 -8.04
CA LYS A 191 27.80 -30.37 -7.19
C LYS A 191 29.22 -30.12 -7.73
N ASN A 192 30.12 -29.61 -6.88
CA ASN A 192 31.58 -29.49 -7.06
C ASN A 192 32.05 -29.07 -8.46
N SER A 193 31.81 -27.81 -8.84
CA SER A 193 32.41 -27.21 -10.02
C SER A 193 33.37 -26.08 -9.63
N PRO A 194 34.56 -25.94 -10.27
CA PRO A 194 35.45 -24.81 -10.04
C PRO A 194 34.80 -23.45 -10.36
N TRP A 195 33.72 -23.45 -11.14
CA TRP A 195 32.92 -22.28 -11.49
C TRP A 195 32.00 -21.79 -10.37
N LEU A 196 31.91 -22.49 -9.23
CA LEU A 196 31.01 -22.15 -8.14
C LEU A 196 31.36 -20.78 -7.52
N LYS A 197 32.66 -20.45 -7.40
CA LYS A 197 33.13 -19.12 -6.95
C LYS A 197 32.65 -17.99 -7.88
N TRP A 198 32.75 -18.19 -9.21
CA TRP A 198 32.26 -17.24 -10.20
C TRP A 198 30.73 -17.13 -10.24
N LEU A 199 30.01 -18.23 -10.03
CA LEU A 199 28.56 -18.23 -9.93
C LEU A 199 28.07 -17.51 -8.67
N ILE A 200 28.78 -17.61 -7.55
CA ILE A 200 28.50 -16.80 -6.35
C ILE A 200 28.69 -15.31 -6.67
N ILE A 201 29.80 -14.92 -7.30
CA ILE A 201 30.03 -13.52 -7.70
C ILE A 201 28.91 -13.03 -8.64
N LEU A 202 28.48 -13.84 -9.60
CA LEU A 202 27.36 -13.53 -10.50
C LEU A 202 26.04 -13.39 -9.74
N TYR A 203 25.77 -14.25 -8.75
CA TYR A 203 24.59 -14.16 -7.90
C TYR A 203 24.58 -12.86 -7.08
N TRP A 204 25.72 -12.46 -6.53
CA TRP A 204 25.87 -11.18 -5.82
C TRP A 204 25.61 -9.99 -6.75
N PHE A 205 26.15 -10.02 -7.96
CA PHE A 205 25.91 -8.97 -8.95
C PHE A 205 24.43 -8.89 -9.36
N LEU A 206 23.77 -10.04 -9.56
CA LEU A 206 22.36 -10.07 -9.91
C LEU A 206 21.48 -9.63 -8.74
N ASN A 207 21.80 -9.99 -7.50
CA ASN A 207 21.12 -9.50 -6.31
C ASN A 207 21.27 -7.99 -6.16
N LEU A 208 22.46 -7.44 -6.44
CA LEU A 208 22.68 -6.00 -6.44
C LEU A 208 21.80 -5.30 -7.49
N LEU A 209 21.69 -5.86 -8.69
CA LEU A 209 20.75 -5.37 -9.72
C LEU A 209 19.28 -5.46 -9.25
N CYS A 210 18.89 -6.55 -8.59
CA CYS A 210 17.55 -6.70 -8.02
C CYS A 210 17.28 -5.64 -6.94
N CYS A 211 18.24 -5.37 -6.06
CA CYS A 211 18.16 -4.31 -5.06
C CYS A 211 18.01 -2.92 -5.71
N LEU A 212 18.73 -2.65 -6.81
CA LEU A 212 18.60 -1.37 -7.54
C LEU A 212 17.21 -1.23 -8.19
N ILE A 213 16.67 -2.29 -8.76
CA ILE A 213 15.30 -2.29 -9.32
C ILE A 213 14.27 -2.02 -8.22
N ILE A 214 14.40 -2.70 -7.08
CA ILE A 214 13.53 -2.49 -5.92
C ILE A 214 13.66 -1.05 -5.42
N ALA A 215 14.88 -0.53 -5.24
CA ALA A 215 15.11 0.86 -4.82
C ALA A 215 14.49 1.87 -5.79
N ARG A 216 14.59 1.62 -7.11
CA ARG A 216 13.94 2.44 -8.14
C ARG A 216 12.42 2.36 -8.06
N ALA A 217 11.85 1.18 -7.83
CA ALA A 217 10.40 1.01 -7.64
C ALA A 217 9.91 1.81 -6.43
N PHE A 218 10.61 1.72 -5.29
CA PHE A 218 10.32 2.52 -4.11
C PHE A 218 10.44 4.03 -4.36
N HIS A 219 11.49 4.45 -5.05
CA HIS A 219 11.68 5.85 -5.42
C HIS A 219 10.53 6.35 -6.29
N ASN A 220 10.15 5.59 -7.32
CA ASN A 220 9.02 5.92 -8.19
C ASN A 220 7.70 6.04 -7.41
N ILE A 221 7.46 5.16 -6.44
CA ILE A 221 6.28 5.25 -5.56
C ILE A 221 6.34 6.54 -4.74
N SER A 222 7.49 6.88 -4.15
CA SER A 222 7.65 8.12 -3.36
C SER A 222 7.47 9.40 -4.19
N VAL A 223 7.90 9.38 -5.46
CA VAL A 223 7.69 10.51 -6.38
C VAL A 223 6.22 10.65 -6.76
N ARG A 224 5.54 9.52 -6.97
CA ARG A 224 4.08 9.51 -7.22
C ARG A 224 3.32 10.06 -6.02
N GLU A 225 3.77 9.79 -4.79
CA GLU A 225 3.18 10.33 -3.57
C GLU A 225 3.18 11.86 -3.54
N LYS A 226 4.35 12.47 -3.75
CA LYS A 226 4.47 13.93 -3.79
C LYS A 226 3.62 14.57 -4.88
N LYS A 227 3.51 13.93 -6.05
CA LYS A 227 2.68 14.43 -7.15
C LYS A 227 1.19 14.38 -6.81
N HIS A 228 0.74 13.33 -6.15
CA HIS A 228 -0.67 13.19 -5.78
C HIS A 228 -1.07 14.18 -4.70
N GLU A 229 -0.25 14.37 -3.67
CA GLU A 229 -0.49 15.40 -2.65
C GLU A 229 -0.65 16.79 -3.27
N LEU A 230 0.23 17.13 -4.22
CA LEU A 230 0.15 18.37 -4.96
C LEU A 230 -1.16 18.49 -5.76
N LEU A 231 -1.59 17.42 -6.45
CA LEU A 231 -2.84 17.41 -7.21
C LEU A 231 -4.08 17.59 -6.32
N VAL A 232 -4.11 16.95 -5.15
CA VAL A 232 -5.22 17.11 -4.19
C VAL A 232 -5.28 18.55 -3.67
N GLN A 233 -4.13 19.14 -3.35
CA GLN A 233 -4.06 20.55 -2.96
C GLN A 233 -4.56 21.46 -4.08
N GLN A 234 -4.11 21.25 -5.32
CA GLN A 234 -4.56 21.99 -6.49
C GLN A 234 -6.07 21.87 -6.70
N MET A 235 -6.63 20.67 -6.59
CA MET A 235 -8.07 20.44 -6.74
C MET A 235 -8.87 21.18 -5.66
N SER A 236 -8.41 21.16 -4.40
CA SER A 236 -9.07 21.89 -3.31
C SER A 236 -9.03 23.41 -3.50
N PHE A 237 -7.93 23.93 -4.06
CA PHE A 237 -7.81 25.35 -4.40
C PHE A 237 -8.75 25.71 -5.55
N LEU A 238 -8.78 24.89 -6.60
CA LEU A 238 -9.66 25.09 -7.75
C LEU A 238 -11.14 25.08 -7.35
N GLN A 239 -11.51 24.19 -6.42
CA GLN A 239 -12.87 24.11 -5.91
C GLN A 239 -13.27 25.38 -5.14
N LYS A 240 -12.40 25.91 -4.28
CA LYS A 240 -12.64 27.19 -3.60
C LYS A 240 -12.74 28.35 -4.59
N GLN A 241 -11.90 28.36 -5.63
CA GLN A 241 -11.95 29.37 -6.67
C GLN A 241 -13.25 29.30 -7.47
N LEU A 242 -13.75 28.08 -7.75
CA LEU A 242 -15.03 27.88 -8.40
C LEU A 242 -16.19 28.39 -7.53
N GLU A 243 -16.22 28.03 -6.24
CA GLU A 243 -17.22 28.52 -5.29
C GLU A 243 -17.25 30.05 -5.23
N TYR A 244 -16.09 30.70 -5.09
CA TYR A 244 -15.98 32.16 -5.11
C TYR A 244 -16.47 32.78 -6.44
N THR A 245 -16.12 32.16 -7.57
CA THR A 245 -16.56 32.64 -8.89
C THR A 245 -18.07 32.52 -9.05
N THR A 246 -18.69 31.44 -8.54
CA THR A 246 -20.14 31.28 -8.58
C THR A 246 -20.88 32.29 -7.71
N GLU A 247 -20.35 32.63 -6.54
CA GLU A 247 -20.89 33.66 -5.65
C GLU A 247 -20.80 35.04 -6.32
N MET A 248 -19.63 35.39 -6.86
CA MET A 248 -19.42 36.62 -7.63
C MET A 248 -20.37 36.73 -8.83
N GLU A 249 -20.64 35.63 -9.54
CA GLU A 249 -21.59 35.63 -10.65
C GLU A 249 -23.02 35.89 -10.19
N GLN A 250 -23.42 35.35 -9.03
CA GLN A 250 -24.74 35.61 -8.45
C GLN A 250 -24.90 37.07 -8.03
N GLU A 251 -23.88 37.66 -7.38
CA GLU A 251 -23.86 39.08 -7.05
C GLU A 251 -23.89 39.96 -8.32
N TYR A 252 -23.08 39.62 -9.32
CA TYR A 252 -23.10 40.36 -10.58
C TYR A 252 -24.47 40.30 -11.28
N ARG A 253 -25.13 39.13 -11.28
CA ARG A 253 -26.49 38.99 -11.82
C ARG A 253 -27.51 39.81 -11.04
N SER A 254 -27.40 39.88 -9.71
CA SER A 254 -28.31 40.68 -8.88
C SER A 254 -28.13 42.17 -9.13
N VAL A 255 -26.89 42.65 -9.22
CA VAL A 255 -26.56 44.04 -9.57
C VAL A 255 -27.05 44.39 -10.97
N ARG A 256 -26.83 43.51 -11.96
CA ARG A 256 -27.29 43.72 -13.33
C ARG A 256 -28.82 43.82 -13.41
N LYS A 257 -29.53 42.94 -12.69
CA LYS A 257 -30.99 42.97 -12.61
C LYS A 257 -31.45 44.30 -11.99
N TRP A 258 -30.87 44.69 -10.86
CA TRP A 258 -31.18 45.94 -10.20
C TRP A 258 -30.94 47.16 -11.11
N ASN A 259 -29.82 47.17 -11.85
CA ASN A 259 -29.51 48.26 -12.77
C ASN A 259 -30.53 48.34 -13.93
N HIS A 260 -30.92 47.20 -14.50
CA HIS A 260 -31.95 47.14 -15.53
C HIS A 260 -33.31 47.61 -15.01
N ASP A 261 -33.70 47.19 -13.80
CA ASP A 261 -34.95 47.61 -13.18
C ASP A 261 -34.94 49.12 -12.90
N MET A 262 -33.82 49.66 -12.42
CA MET A 262 -33.62 51.11 -12.22
C MET A 262 -33.71 51.90 -13.52
N GLU A 263 -33.10 51.41 -14.60
CA GLU A 263 -33.19 52.04 -15.93
C GLU A 263 -34.66 52.13 -16.40
N ASN A 264 -35.45 51.07 -16.19
CA ASN A 264 -36.88 51.06 -16.51
C ASN A 264 -37.69 52.05 -15.66
N HIS A 265 -37.41 52.13 -14.35
CA HIS A 265 -38.06 53.11 -13.47
C HIS A 265 -37.74 54.55 -13.90
N LEU A 266 -36.46 54.85 -14.20
CA LEU A 266 -36.04 56.17 -14.69
C LEU A 266 -36.68 56.52 -16.03
N PHE A 267 -36.79 55.55 -16.94
CA PHE A 267 -37.46 55.75 -18.23
C PHE A 267 -38.95 56.07 -18.05
N SER A 268 -39.64 55.32 -17.19
CA SER A 268 -41.06 55.51 -16.87
C SER A 268 -41.32 56.87 -16.22
N LEU A 269 -40.48 57.27 -15.26
CA LEU A 269 -40.55 58.59 -14.63
C LEU A 269 -40.30 59.72 -15.64
N ASN A 270 -39.26 59.61 -16.47
CA ASN A 270 -38.97 60.61 -17.50
C ASN A 270 -40.14 60.75 -18.50
N TYR A 271 -40.79 59.64 -18.86
CA TYR A 271 -42.00 59.67 -19.69
C TYR A 271 -43.15 60.43 -19.02
N LEU A 272 -43.47 60.12 -17.76
CA LEU A 272 -44.54 60.79 -17.00
C LEU A 272 -44.28 62.30 -16.82
N ILE A 273 -43.03 62.66 -16.50
CA ILE A 273 -42.60 64.06 -16.36
C ILE A 273 -42.73 64.80 -17.70
N ARG A 274 -42.25 64.22 -18.81
CA ARG A 274 -42.38 64.83 -20.15
C ARG A 274 -43.82 64.98 -20.59
N ALA A 275 -44.70 64.06 -20.21
CA ALA A 275 -46.14 64.14 -20.44
C ALA A 275 -46.87 65.13 -19.52
N LYS A 276 -46.16 65.81 -18.61
CA LYS A 276 -46.71 66.73 -17.57
C LYS A 276 -47.70 66.07 -16.62
N LYS A 277 -47.62 64.74 -16.44
CA LYS A 277 -48.47 63.95 -15.54
C LYS A 277 -47.85 63.86 -14.14
N TYR A 278 -47.70 65.00 -13.47
CA TYR A 278 -46.92 65.09 -12.23
C TYR A 278 -47.53 64.31 -11.06
N HIS A 279 -48.85 64.30 -10.93
CA HIS A 279 -49.53 63.52 -9.86
C HIS A 279 -49.36 62.00 -10.04
N GLU A 280 -49.30 61.51 -11.29
CA GLU A 280 -49.03 60.09 -11.58
C GLU A 280 -47.55 59.76 -11.34
N ALA A 281 -46.65 60.70 -11.61
CA ALA A 281 -45.22 60.55 -11.32
C ALA A 281 -44.93 60.45 -9.82
N ASP A 282 -45.55 61.30 -8.99
CA ASP A 282 -45.40 61.25 -7.53
C ASP A 282 -45.92 59.93 -6.94
N ALA A 283 -47.12 59.49 -7.37
CA ALA A 283 -47.67 58.21 -6.92
C ALA A 283 -46.78 57.01 -7.30
N TYR A 284 -46.18 57.04 -8.50
CA TYR A 284 -45.23 56.02 -8.94
C TYR A 284 -43.92 56.06 -8.15
N LEU A 285 -43.42 57.26 -7.82
CA LEU A 285 -42.23 57.45 -6.98
C LEU A 285 -42.44 56.90 -5.57
N GLU A 286 -43.59 57.17 -4.94
CA GLU A 286 -43.94 56.60 -3.64
C GLU A 286 -43.99 55.06 -3.67
N THR A 287 -44.49 54.49 -4.78
CA THR A 287 -44.52 53.04 -4.98
C THR A 287 -43.10 52.46 -5.02
N ILE A 288 -42.18 53.05 -5.80
CA ILE A 288 -40.77 52.62 -5.86
C ILE A 288 -40.10 52.76 -4.48
N LEU A 289 -40.35 53.87 -3.77
CA LEU A 289 -39.79 54.11 -2.43
C LEU A 289 -40.26 53.07 -1.40
N SER A 290 -41.49 52.56 -1.55
CA SER A 290 -42.04 51.51 -0.69
C SER A 290 -41.41 50.13 -0.92
N GLU A 291 -40.94 49.85 -2.14
CA GLU A 291 -40.29 48.59 -2.53
C GLU A 291 -38.81 48.51 -2.13
N LEU A 292 -38.16 49.64 -1.80
CA LEU A 292 -36.77 49.64 -1.34
C LEU A 292 -36.63 48.94 0.03
N PRO A 293 -35.56 48.14 0.23
CA PRO A 293 -35.30 47.52 1.53
C PRO A 293 -35.08 48.58 2.63
N PRO A 294 -35.53 48.33 3.88
CA PRO A 294 -35.58 49.32 4.96
C PRO A 294 -34.22 49.93 5.32
N GLU A 295 -33.11 49.20 5.13
CA GLU A 295 -31.74 49.68 5.35
C GLU A 295 -31.31 50.81 4.39
N LYS A 296 -32.01 51.00 3.27
CA LYS A 296 -31.71 52.04 2.27
C LYS A 296 -32.72 53.19 2.24
N ARG A 297 -33.74 53.18 3.11
CA ARG A 297 -34.79 54.24 3.17
C ARG A 297 -34.42 55.47 3.99
N THR A 298 -33.30 55.42 4.72
CA THR A 298 -32.91 56.45 5.71
C THR A 298 -31.61 57.19 5.39
N LEU A 299 -31.08 57.02 4.17
CA LEU A 299 -30.04 57.89 3.59
C LEU A 299 -30.69 59.06 2.84
#